data_AF-A0A1I7AH96-F1
#
_entry.id   AF-A0A1I7AH96-F1
#
_cell.length_a   1.000
_cell.length_b   1.000
_cell.length_c   1.000
_cell.angle_alpha   90.00
_cell.angle_beta   90.00
_cell.angle_gamma   90.00
#
_symmetry.space_group_name_H-M   'P 1'
#
loop_
_entity.id
_entity.type
_entity.pdbx_description
1 polymer ?
#
loop_
_entity_poly.entity_id
_entity_poly.type
_entity_poly.pdbx_seq_one_letter_code
_entity_poly.pdbx_strand_id
1 'polypeptide(L)'
;MNAPTVIPGPHHPDLFDGETPQQCSPDDLAAYRVGVAPAGHREVRVVLELAAFTAPQACRRAEAIVLGREPSGELETVSLERLERPVTADEKRAYLARHGGVA
;
A
#
# COMPACT_ATOMS: atom_id res chain seq x y z
N MET A 1 4.31 13.54 21.56
CA MET A 1 3.14 13.18 20.75
C MET A 1 3.58 13.24 19.30
N ASN A 2 3.50 12.13 18.56
CA ASN A 2 3.83 12.13 17.13
C ASN A 2 2.74 12.93 16.40
N ALA A 3 3.14 13.82 15.49
CA ALA A 3 2.19 14.60 14.71
C ALA A 3 1.34 13.64 13.83
N PRO A 4 0.03 13.88 13.70
CA PRO A 4 -0.81 13.09 12.81
C PRO A 4 -0.25 13.20 11.39
N THR A 5 -0.02 12.06 10.77
CA THR A 5 0.53 12.03 9.41
C THR A 5 -0.61 11.83 8.43
N VAL A 6 -0.62 12.64 7.37
CA VAL A 6 -1.57 12.46 6.26
C VAL A 6 -1.00 11.37 5.37
N ILE A 7 -1.72 10.25 5.29
CA ILE A 7 -1.41 9.17 4.37
C ILE A 7 -2.54 9.01 3.37
N PRO A 8 -2.24 8.54 2.14
CA PRO A 8 -3.29 8.34 1.17
C PRO A 8 -4.22 7.22 1.65
N GLY A 9 -5.51 7.54 1.79
CA GLY A 9 -6.52 6.62 2.32
C GLY A 9 -7.22 5.81 1.24
N PRO A 10 -8.39 5.22 1.54
CA PRO A 10 -9.12 4.39 0.57
C PRO A 10 -9.62 5.24 -0.60
N HIS A 11 -9.85 4.58 -1.74
CA HIS A 11 -10.58 5.21 -2.83
C HIS A 11 -12.05 5.37 -2.46
N HIS A 12 -12.59 6.58 -2.67
CA HIS A 12 -14.00 6.86 -2.41
C HIS A 12 -14.80 6.70 -3.71
N PRO A 13 -15.92 5.94 -3.73
CA PRO A 13 -16.71 5.72 -4.95
C PRO A 13 -17.25 7.03 -5.53
N ASP A 14 -17.59 8.01 -4.69
CA ASP A 14 -18.11 9.31 -5.13
C ASP A 14 -17.02 10.29 -5.61
N LEU A 15 -15.74 9.89 -5.58
CA LEU A 15 -14.62 10.74 -6.01
C LEU A 15 -14.01 10.29 -7.35
N PHE A 16 -14.73 9.52 -8.18
CA PHE A 16 -14.18 8.95 -9.43
C PHE A 16 -12.87 8.17 -9.19
N ASP A 17 -12.85 7.32 -8.16
CA ASP A 17 -11.63 6.67 -7.67
C ASP A 17 -10.55 7.64 -7.18
N GLY A 18 -10.93 8.81 -6.66
CA GLY A 18 -10.04 9.67 -5.90
C GLY A 18 -9.68 9.05 -4.55
N GLU A 19 -8.40 9.09 -4.17
CA GLU A 19 -7.96 8.73 -2.83
C GLU A 19 -8.48 9.77 -1.82
N THR A 20 -9.14 9.35 -0.74
CA THR A 20 -9.47 10.23 0.40
C THR A 20 -8.32 10.19 1.40
N PRO A 21 -7.51 11.27 1.55
CA PRO A 21 -6.41 11.27 2.52
C PRO A 21 -6.94 11.07 3.93
N GLN A 22 -6.24 10.28 4.73
CA GLN A 22 -6.59 10.01 6.13
C GLN A 22 -5.46 10.46 7.05
N GLN A 23 -5.84 11.02 8.20
CA GLN A 23 -4.90 11.28 9.28
C GLN A 23 -4.78 10.04 10.15
N CYS A 24 -3.55 9.60 10.42
CA CYS A 24 -3.31 8.52 11.37
C CYS A 24 -2.10 8.77 12.24
N SER A 25 -2.01 8.00 13.32
CA SER A 25 -0.75 7.83 14.03
C SER A 25 0.18 7.00 13.15
N PRO A 26 1.47 7.37 13.02
CA PRO A 26 2.48 6.52 12.41
C PRO A 26 2.60 5.14 13.08
N ASP A 27 2.09 4.98 14.29
CA ASP A 27 2.14 3.73 15.05
C ASP A 27 1.01 2.76 14.70
N ASP A 28 -0.03 3.23 14.00
CA ASP A 28 -1.13 2.38 13.50
C ASP A 28 -0.80 1.70 12.16
N LEU A 29 0.37 2.00 11.62
CA LEU A 29 0.84 1.54 10.32
C LEU A 29 1.29 0.06 10.41
N ALA A 30 0.73 -0.79 9.56
CA ALA A 30 1.15 -2.19 9.41
C ALA A 30 1.95 -2.40 8.11
N ALA A 31 2.79 -3.44 8.09
CA ALA A 31 3.47 -3.88 6.88
C ALA A 31 2.79 -5.13 6.32
N TYR A 32 2.59 -5.13 5.01
CA TYR A 32 2.02 -6.23 4.26
C TYR A 32 2.97 -6.65 3.15
N ARG A 33 3.12 -7.95 2.99
CA ARG A 33 3.72 -8.56 1.80
C ARG A 33 2.59 -9.00 0.90
N VAL A 34 2.51 -8.40 -0.27
CA VAL A 34 1.48 -8.68 -1.27
C VAL A 34 2.14 -9.33 -2.47
N GLY A 35 1.69 -10.51 -2.86
CA GLY A 35 2.03 -11.10 -4.15
C GLY A 35 0.93 -10.77 -5.15
N VAL A 36 1.32 -10.14 -6.25
CA VAL A 36 0.45 -9.79 -7.36
C VAL A 36 0.96 -10.50 -8.62
N ALA A 37 0.07 -11.07 -9.39
CA ALA A 37 0.39 -11.69 -10.67
C ALA A 37 -0.60 -11.22 -11.74
N PRO A 38 -0.24 -11.23 -13.03
CA PRO A 38 -1.24 -11.15 -14.10
C PRO A 38 -2.23 -12.31 -13.97
N ALA A 39 -3.51 -12.06 -14.22
CA ALA A 39 -4.57 -13.05 -14.06
C ALA A 39 -4.28 -14.31 -14.91
N GLY A 40 -4.21 -15.47 -14.25
CA GLY A 40 -3.91 -16.73 -14.91
C GLY A 40 -2.42 -16.99 -15.19
N HIS A 41 -1.53 -16.13 -14.71
CA HIS A 41 -0.08 -16.33 -14.80
C HIS A 41 0.51 -16.82 -13.46
N ARG A 42 1.58 -17.62 -13.56
CA ARG A 42 2.30 -18.12 -12.38
C ARG A 42 3.37 -17.18 -11.85
N GLU A 43 3.68 -16.12 -12.59
CA GLU A 43 4.75 -15.20 -12.23
C GLU A 43 4.25 -14.21 -11.17
N VAL A 44 4.71 -14.40 -9.94
CA VAL A 44 4.33 -13.57 -8.80
C VAL A 44 5.34 -12.44 -8.62
N ARG A 45 4.85 -11.20 -8.68
CA ARG A 45 5.57 -10.00 -8.24
C ARG A 45 5.24 -9.75 -6.78
N VAL A 46 6.27 -9.76 -5.93
CA VAL A 46 6.10 -9.46 -4.50
C VAL A 46 6.33 -7.97 -4.29
N VAL A 47 5.31 -7.29 -3.78
CA VAL A 47 5.38 -5.90 -3.35
C VAL A 47 5.29 -5.84 -1.84
N LEU A 48 6.23 -5.13 -1.22
CA LEU A 48 6.19 -4.83 0.20
C LEU A 48 5.45 -3.51 0.37
N GLU A 49 4.19 -3.59 0.79
CA GLU A 49 3.37 -2.44 1.13
C GLU A 49 3.53 -2.12 2.60
N LEU A 50 4.23 -1.03 2.85
CA LEU A 50 4.44 -0.47 4.17
C LEU A 50 3.31 0.51 4.45
N ALA A 51 2.83 0.58 5.68
CA ALA A 51 1.93 1.62 6.14
C ALA A 51 0.51 1.63 5.54
N ALA A 52 -0.02 0.47 5.13
CA ALA A 52 -1.44 0.34 4.84
C ALA A 52 -2.24 0.15 6.14
N PHE A 53 -3.42 0.78 6.26
CA PHE A 53 -4.32 0.57 7.41
C PHE A 53 -4.95 -0.82 7.39
N THR A 54 -5.14 -1.36 6.19
CA THR A 54 -5.88 -2.58 5.97
C THR A 54 -5.29 -3.39 4.83
N ALA A 55 -5.52 -4.69 4.88
CA ALA A 55 -5.17 -5.63 3.83
C ALA A 55 -5.68 -5.22 2.43
N PRO A 56 -6.96 -4.84 2.24
CA PRO A 56 -7.46 -4.41 0.92
C PRO A 56 -6.73 -3.20 0.33
N GLN A 57 -6.32 -2.24 1.16
CA GLN A 57 -5.55 -1.09 0.68
C GLN A 57 -4.14 -1.51 0.22
N ALA A 58 -3.49 -2.41 0.97
CA ALA A 58 -2.20 -2.96 0.56
C ALA A 58 -2.31 -3.65 -0.81
N CYS A 59 -3.34 -4.47 -1.04
CA CYS A 59 -3.54 -5.13 -2.32
C CYS A 59 -3.65 -4.13 -3.49
N ARG A 60 -4.52 -3.12 -3.37
CA ARG A 60 -4.72 -2.13 -4.43
C ARG A 60 -3.46 -1.32 -4.73
N ARG A 61 -2.67 -0.96 -3.70
CA ARG A 61 -1.40 -0.24 -3.90
C ARG A 61 -0.36 -1.11 -4.61
N ALA A 62 -0.25 -2.36 -4.20
CA ALA A 62 0.62 -3.33 -4.85
C ALA A 62 0.25 -3.52 -6.33
N GLU A 63 -1.05 -3.64 -6.64
CA GLU A 63 -1.57 -3.71 -8.00
C GLU A 63 -1.23 -2.45 -8.81
N ALA A 64 -1.45 -1.25 -8.25
CA ALA A 64 -1.12 0.01 -8.93
C ALA A 64 0.39 0.16 -9.23
N ILE A 65 1.25 -0.29 -8.31
CA ILE A 65 2.71 -0.31 -8.52
C ILE A 65 3.10 -1.26 -9.65
N VAL A 66 2.48 -2.43 -9.72
CA VAL A 66 2.74 -3.41 -10.79
C VAL A 66 2.21 -2.87 -12.13
N LEU A 67 0.98 -2.34 -12.18
CA LEU A 67 0.40 -1.73 -13.38
C LEU A 67 1.23 -0.53 -13.89
N GLY A 68 1.78 0.29 -13.00
CA GLY A 68 2.64 1.41 -13.37
C GLY A 68 3.95 0.99 -14.04
N ARG A 69 4.39 -0.26 -13.84
CA ARG A 69 5.59 -0.85 -14.47
C ARG A 69 5.26 -1.66 -15.71
N GLU A 70 4.13 -2.37 -15.68
CA GLU A 70 3.66 -3.25 -16.73
C GLU A 70 2.16 -3.00 -16.93
N PRO A 71 1.76 -2.05 -17.80
CA PRO A 71 0.37 -1.62 -17.95
C PRO A 71 -0.50 -2.61 -18.75
N SER A 72 -0.15 -3.90 -18.75
CA SER A 72 -0.82 -4.92 -19.54
C SER A 72 -1.54 -5.95 -18.67
N GLY A 73 -2.87 -6.00 -18.81
CA GLY A 73 -3.70 -7.09 -18.33
C GLY A 73 -4.38 -6.85 -16.99
N GLU A 74 -5.33 -7.74 -16.69
CA GLU A 74 -5.95 -7.85 -15.38
C GLU A 74 -4.93 -8.44 -14.40
N LEU A 75 -4.81 -7.85 -13.21
CA LEU A 75 -3.96 -8.36 -12.14
C LEU A 75 -4.81 -9.06 -11.08
N GLU A 76 -4.23 -10.07 -10.44
CA GLU A 76 -4.82 -10.75 -9.29
C GLU A 76 -3.84 -10.74 -8.10
N THR A 77 -4.38 -10.49 -6.91
CA THR A 77 -3.64 -10.69 -5.66
C THR A 77 -3.62 -12.18 -5.33
N VAL A 78 -2.46 -12.82 -5.49
CA VAL A 78 -2.27 -14.27 -5.26
C VAL A 78 -1.81 -14.61 -3.85
N SER A 79 -1.26 -13.64 -3.12
CA SER A 79 -0.87 -13.82 -1.72
C SER A 79 -0.92 -12.50 -0.96
N LEU A 80 -1.28 -12.59 0.31
CA LEU A 80 -1.32 -11.46 1.23
C LEU A 80 -0.90 -11.95 2.61
N GLU A 81 0.17 -11.38 3.13
CA GLU A 81 0.70 -11.67 4.45
C GLU A 81 0.88 -10.36 5.22
N ARG A 82 0.29 -10.27 6.40
CA ARG A 82 0.61 -9.20 7.36
C ARG A 82 1.87 -9.61 8.10
N LEU A 83 2.90 -8.77 8.08
CA LEU A 83 4.12 -9.07 8.82
C LEU A 83 3.88 -8.88 10.33
N GLU A 84 4.24 -9.88 11.14
CA GLU A 84 4.10 -9.87 12.61
C GLU A 84 5.13 -8.99 13.33
N ARG A 85 5.79 -8.09 12.60
CA ARG A 85 6.76 -7.14 13.15
C ARG A 85 6.22 -5.72 13.04
N PRO A 86 6.60 -4.83 13.98
CA PRO A 86 6.34 -3.41 13.80
C PRO A 86 7.07 -2.88 12.55
N VAL A 87 6.47 -1.87 11.92
CA VAL A 87 7.11 -1.12 10.83
C VAL A 87 8.27 -0.32 11.44
N THR A 88 9.46 -0.46 10.85
CA THR A 88 10.65 0.26 11.32
C THR A 88 10.54 1.76 11.03
N ALA A 89 11.29 2.58 11.77
CA ALA A 89 11.33 4.02 11.53
C ALA A 89 11.79 4.36 10.09
N ASP A 90 12.72 3.59 9.53
CA ASP A 90 13.24 3.79 8.18
C ASP A 90 12.18 3.49 7.11
N GLU A 91 11.41 2.43 7.30
CA GLU A 91 10.29 2.05 6.44
C GLU A 91 9.19 3.11 6.47
N LYS A 92 8.87 3.65 7.65
CA LYS A 92 7.93 4.77 7.78
C LYS A 92 8.44 6.00 7.01
N ARG A 93 9.70 6.40 7.21
CA ARG A 93 10.30 7.53 6.48
C ARG A 93 10.28 7.33 4.96
N ALA A 94 10.65 6.13 4.48
CA ALA A 94 10.65 5.80 3.07
C ALA A 94 9.25 5.78 2.45
N TYR A 95 8.23 5.40 3.23
CA TYR A 95 6.83 5.49 2.81
C TYR A 95 6.37 6.95 2.72
N LEU A 96 6.60 7.75 3.75
CA LEU A 96 6.19 9.16 3.77
C LEU A 96 6.83 9.97 2.64
N ALA A 97 8.12 9.75 2.37
CA ALA A 97 8.83 10.40 1.27
C ALA A 97 8.22 10.09 -0.11
N ARG A 98 7.68 8.89 -0.33
CA ARG A 98 7.02 8.49 -1.58
C ARG A 98 5.65 9.15 -1.78
N HIS A 99 4.98 9.50 -0.69
CA HIS A 99 3.61 10.00 -0.68
C HIS A 99 3.49 11.49 -0.31
N GLY A 100 4.61 12.22 -0.25
CA GLY A 100 4.61 13.66 0.03
C GLY A 100 4.42 14.02 1.51
N GLY A 101 4.48 13.05 2.41
CA GLY A 101 4.48 13.29 3.86
C GLY A 101 5.84 13.80 4.32
N VAL A 102 5.86 14.95 5.00
CA VAL A 102 7.07 15.45 5.66
C VAL A 102 7.32 14.59 6.90
N ALA A 103 8.47 13.92 6.96
CA ALA A 103 8.91 13.09 8.07
C ALA A 103 9.29 13.92 9.32
#